data_AF-A0A1I1WQ50-F1
#
_entry.id   AF-A0A1I1WQ50-F1
#
_cell.length_a   1.000
_cell.length_b   1.000
_cell.length_c   1.000
_cell.angle_alpha   90.00
_cell.angle_beta   90.00
_cell.angle_gamma   90.00
#
_symmetry.space_group_name_H-M   'P 1'
#
loop_
_entity.id
_entity.type
_entity.pdbx_description
1 polymer ?
#
loop_
_entity_poly.entity_id
_entity_poly.type
_entity_poly.pdbx_seq_one_letter_code
_entity_poly.pdbx_strand_id
1 'polypeptide(L)'
;DLSAGPMNPMERPPVFTSQRPSVVQRSGSTPKSTYLQEPLEFNLSFGGLDAGRSFIKTALALLSTTGVRVRDCEHAVQFLKEEEAEPCFGYYYEKDLVDGRPAGTPIHCVHVNGDPDSNLIRGYLEYFGVMRVVMCLSSKYSGDAFSTTYSIDPTTGTELDLSVNLDLTLADIREAYDYEKWDSNAVQQALGSVIGPTLEMQHKKERERVIDEAVRYAFSNCGAEEGEAITEEQHNRFMGFLWEKLEPWVLSQVISTRKHD
;
A
#
# COMPACT_ATOMS: atom_id res chain seq x y z
N ASP A 1 36.49 -20.20 -14.32
CA ASP A 1 35.77 -20.53 -13.08
C ASP A 1 35.95 -19.42 -12.07
N LEU A 2 34.97 -18.62 -11.67
CA LEU A 2 33.56 -18.48 -11.99
C LEU A 2 33.32 -16.97 -12.04
N SER A 3 32.91 -16.43 -13.19
CA SER A 3 32.48 -15.03 -13.31
C SER A 3 31.17 -14.86 -12.54
N ALA A 4 31.19 -14.04 -11.50
CA ALA A 4 29.97 -13.58 -10.85
C ALA A 4 29.14 -12.82 -11.90
N GLY A 5 28.05 -13.43 -12.35
CA GLY A 5 27.04 -12.75 -13.16
C GLY A 5 26.37 -11.63 -12.34
N PRO A 6 25.67 -10.70 -13.01
CA PRO A 6 24.93 -9.66 -12.31
C PRO A 6 23.92 -10.31 -11.37
N MET A 7 24.03 -9.94 -10.10
CA MET A 7 23.22 -10.44 -8.98
C MET A 7 21.77 -10.00 -9.19
N ASN A 8 20.83 -10.94 -9.01
CA ASN A 8 19.39 -10.71 -9.13
C ASN A 8 18.95 -9.63 -8.11
N PRO A 9 18.21 -8.56 -8.51
CA PRO A 9 17.74 -7.52 -7.60
C PRO A 9 16.81 -8.03 -6.48
N MET A 10 16.37 -9.30 -6.50
CA MET A 10 15.72 -9.95 -5.35
C MET A 10 16.66 -10.25 -4.16
N GLU A 11 17.98 -10.19 -4.29
CA GLU A 11 18.91 -10.54 -3.18
C GLU A 11 19.25 -9.37 -2.25
N ARG A 12 18.74 -8.17 -2.51
CA ARG A 12 18.75 -7.07 -1.53
C ARG A 12 17.37 -6.45 -1.42
N PRO A 13 16.51 -6.94 -0.50
CA PRO A 13 15.30 -6.24 -0.17
C PRO A 13 15.65 -4.84 0.35
N PRO A 14 14.88 -3.81 0.00
CA PRO A 14 15.00 -2.55 0.70
C PRO A 14 14.63 -2.76 2.16
N VAL A 15 15.57 -2.45 3.06
CA VAL A 15 15.31 -2.41 4.51
C VAL A 15 14.49 -1.16 4.78
N PHE A 16 13.18 -1.32 4.89
CA PHE A 16 12.29 -0.24 5.30
C PHE A 16 12.07 -0.31 6.81
N THR A 17 12.51 0.73 7.51
CA THR A 17 12.23 0.93 8.92
C THR A 17 10.84 1.55 9.07
N SER A 18 9.81 0.71 9.21
CA SER A 18 8.52 1.18 9.73
C SER A 18 8.66 1.45 11.24
N GLN A 19 8.24 2.64 11.68
CA GLN A 19 7.94 2.84 13.11
C GLN A 19 6.63 2.10 13.44
N ARG A 20 6.58 1.60 14.68
CA ARG A 20 5.98 0.31 14.99
C ARG A 20 4.55 0.45 15.58
N PRO A 21 3.57 -0.37 15.14
CA PRO A 21 2.23 -0.41 15.73
C PRO A 21 2.20 -1.11 17.09
N SER A 22 1.13 -0.90 17.86
CA SER A 22 0.87 -1.62 19.10
C SER A 22 0.42 -3.06 18.82
N VAL A 23 0.94 -4.03 19.58
CA VAL A 23 0.54 -5.44 19.47
C VAL A 23 -0.40 -5.77 20.63
N VAL A 24 -1.59 -6.27 20.31
CA VAL A 24 -2.55 -6.78 21.31
C VAL A 24 -2.44 -8.30 21.36
N GLN A 25 -1.86 -8.82 22.43
CA GLN A 25 -1.78 -10.27 22.66
C GLN A 25 -3.04 -10.71 23.44
N ARG A 26 -3.82 -11.64 22.88
CA ARG A 26 -5.03 -12.19 23.53
C ARG A 26 -4.74 -13.56 24.14
N SER A 27 -4.56 -13.61 25.46
CA SER A 27 -4.79 -14.82 26.26
C SER A 27 -5.55 -14.44 27.54
N GLY A 28 -6.72 -15.05 27.74
CA GLY A 28 -7.61 -15.14 28.94
C GLY A 28 -7.54 -14.17 30.13
N SER A 29 -6.91 -13.01 30.00
CA SER A 29 -6.58 -12.03 31.03
C SER A 29 -6.57 -10.66 30.34
N THR A 30 -6.87 -9.60 31.09
CA THR A 30 -6.99 -8.22 30.61
C THR A 30 -5.98 -7.87 29.51
N PRO A 31 -6.40 -7.29 28.37
CA PRO A 31 -5.51 -7.03 27.24
C PRO A 31 -4.34 -6.14 27.70
N LYS A 32 -3.11 -6.67 27.62
CA LYS A 32 -1.88 -5.89 27.76
C LYS A 32 -1.43 -5.45 26.39
N SER A 33 -1.38 -4.15 26.14
CA SER A 33 -0.75 -3.55 24.97
C SER A 33 0.69 -3.17 25.29
N THR A 34 1.63 -3.46 24.39
CA THR A 34 3.02 -3.00 24.50
C THR A 34 3.44 -2.23 23.26
N TYR A 35 4.27 -1.21 23.46
CA TYR A 35 4.94 -0.50 22.38
C TYR A 35 6.22 -1.23 22.02
N LEU A 36 6.39 -1.46 20.73
CA LEU A 36 7.55 -2.15 20.23
C LEU A 36 8.79 -1.22 20.22
N GLN A 37 9.98 -1.76 20.54
CA GLN A 37 11.19 -0.97 20.85
C GLN A 37 12.24 -0.78 19.72
N GLU A 38 12.07 -1.35 18.51
CA GLU A 38 13.17 -1.51 17.52
C GLU A 38 12.79 -1.71 16.02
N PRO A 39 12.21 -0.81 15.21
CA PRO A 39 11.62 -1.12 13.86
C PRO A 39 11.02 -2.51 13.47
N LEU A 40 9.91 -2.58 12.74
CA LEU A 40 9.50 -3.89 12.22
C LEU A 40 10.30 -4.21 10.97
N GLU A 41 10.95 -5.37 10.97
CA GLU A 41 11.54 -5.96 9.78
C GLU A 41 10.51 -6.87 9.15
N PHE A 42 10.20 -6.62 7.88
CA PHE A 42 9.30 -7.45 7.10
C PHE A 42 10.03 -7.91 5.85
N ASN A 43 9.90 -9.20 5.54
CA ASN A 43 10.29 -9.72 4.23
C ASN A 43 9.03 -9.81 3.36
N LEU A 44 8.92 -8.91 2.38
CA LEU A 44 7.80 -8.88 1.45
C LEU A 44 8.17 -9.70 0.21
N SER A 45 7.66 -10.92 0.13
CA SER A 45 7.65 -11.71 -1.10
C SER A 45 6.34 -11.47 -1.85
N PHE A 46 6.23 -10.35 -2.56
CA PHE A 46 5.05 -10.04 -3.38
C PHE A 46 5.47 -9.93 -4.85
N GLY A 47 4.90 -10.77 -5.71
CA GLY A 47 5.25 -10.83 -7.14
C GLY A 47 5.29 -12.27 -7.67
N GLY A 48 5.93 -12.45 -8.82
CA GLY A 48 6.03 -13.74 -9.50
C GLY A 48 4.83 -14.06 -10.40
N LEU A 49 4.88 -15.23 -11.04
CA LEU A 49 3.90 -15.62 -12.07
C LEU A 49 2.48 -15.78 -11.52
N ASP A 50 2.32 -16.29 -10.30
CA ASP A 50 0.99 -16.46 -9.69
C ASP A 50 0.33 -15.12 -9.35
N ALA A 51 1.10 -14.16 -8.82
CA ALA A 51 0.65 -12.79 -8.65
C ALA A 51 0.31 -12.17 -10.02
N GLY A 52 1.17 -12.38 -11.02
CA GLY A 52 0.92 -12.04 -12.43
C GLY A 52 -0.43 -12.52 -12.94
N ARG A 53 -0.76 -13.79 -12.73
CA ARG A 53 -2.06 -14.36 -13.13
C ARG A 53 -3.22 -13.70 -12.40
N SER A 54 -3.03 -13.27 -11.16
CA SER A 54 -4.03 -12.46 -10.43
C SER A 54 -4.20 -11.07 -11.05
N PHE A 55 -3.10 -10.42 -11.47
CA PHE A 55 -3.14 -9.12 -12.12
C PHE A 55 -3.95 -9.17 -13.42
N ILE A 56 -3.68 -10.18 -14.26
CA ILE A 56 -4.40 -10.39 -15.51
C ILE A 56 -5.88 -10.65 -15.26
N LYS A 57 -6.23 -11.51 -14.30
CA LYS A 57 -7.64 -11.76 -13.93
C LYS A 57 -8.35 -10.49 -13.48
N THR A 58 -7.66 -9.64 -12.72
CA THR A 58 -8.21 -8.36 -12.24
C THR A 58 -8.48 -7.42 -13.41
N ALA A 59 -7.54 -7.28 -14.34
CA ALA A 59 -7.74 -6.45 -15.54
C ALA A 59 -8.86 -6.99 -16.43
N LEU A 60 -8.93 -8.31 -16.64
CA LEU A 60 -10.00 -8.95 -17.43
C LEU A 60 -11.38 -8.82 -16.77
N ALA A 61 -11.44 -8.82 -15.43
CA ALA A 61 -12.68 -8.57 -14.70
C ALA A 61 -13.21 -7.15 -15.00
N LEU A 62 -12.34 -6.14 -14.95
CA LEU A 62 -12.72 -4.79 -15.35
C LEU A 62 -13.10 -4.72 -16.83
N LEU A 63 -12.31 -5.33 -17.72
CA LEU A 63 -12.59 -5.37 -19.16
C LEU A 63 -13.98 -5.93 -19.47
N SER A 64 -14.46 -6.91 -18.69
CA SER A 64 -15.77 -7.52 -18.93
C SER A 64 -16.94 -6.53 -18.81
N THR A 65 -16.73 -5.35 -18.23
CA THR A 65 -17.74 -4.28 -18.14
C THR A 65 -17.83 -3.43 -19.42
N THR A 66 -16.85 -3.51 -20.32
CA THR A 66 -16.78 -2.67 -21.54
C THR A 66 -17.47 -3.30 -22.76
N GLY A 67 -17.94 -4.55 -22.63
CA GLY A 67 -18.54 -5.32 -23.73
C GLY A 67 -17.51 -6.05 -24.62
N VAL A 68 -16.22 -5.80 -24.43
CA VAL A 68 -15.15 -6.57 -25.09
C VAL A 68 -15.10 -7.97 -24.51
N ARG A 69 -15.00 -8.99 -25.38
CA ARG A 69 -14.96 -10.38 -24.91
C ARG A 69 -13.55 -10.68 -24.42
N VAL A 70 -13.45 -11.29 -23.24
CA VAL A 70 -12.17 -11.79 -22.69
C VAL A 70 -11.39 -12.68 -23.68
N ARG A 71 -12.10 -13.39 -24.57
CA ARG A 71 -11.48 -14.23 -25.61
C ARG A 71 -10.71 -13.45 -26.68
N ASP A 72 -10.97 -12.15 -26.80
CA ASP A 72 -10.28 -11.25 -27.72
C ASP A 72 -8.93 -10.76 -27.12
N CYS A 73 -8.59 -11.16 -25.89
CA CYS A 73 -7.31 -10.90 -25.23
C CYS A 73 -6.39 -12.13 -25.30
N GLU A 74 -5.73 -12.35 -26.44
CA GLU A 74 -4.97 -13.57 -26.71
C GLU A 74 -3.80 -13.78 -25.74
N HIS A 75 -3.05 -12.73 -25.41
CA HIS A 75 -1.91 -12.82 -24.50
C HIS A 75 -2.38 -13.18 -23.08
N ALA A 76 -3.45 -12.52 -22.63
CA ALA A 76 -4.05 -12.77 -21.33
C ALA A 76 -4.59 -14.20 -21.22
N VAL A 77 -5.33 -14.68 -22.24
CA VAL A 77 -5.90 -16.02 -22.24
C VAL A 77 -4.81 -17.09 -22.28
N GLN A 78 -3.75 -16.87 -23.07
CA GLN A 78 -2.64 -17.80 -23.15
C GLN A 78 -1.93 -17.93 -21.80
N PHE A 79 -1.52 -16.80 -21.20
CA PHE A 79 -0.82 -16.76 -19.92
C PHE A 79 -1.62 -17.37 -18.75
N LEU A 80 -2.94 -17.25 -18.78
CA LEU A 80 -3.81 -17.83 -17.74
C LEU A 80 -4.05 -19.34 -17.89
N LYS A 81 -3.87 -19.90 -19.10
CA LYS A 81 -4.17 -21.31 -19.37
C LYS A 81 -2.94 -22.19 -19.47
N GLU A 82 -1.84 -21.63 -19.95
CA GLU A 82 -0.60 -22.35 -20.19
C GLU A 82 0.38 -22.04 -19.06
N GLU A 83 0.97 -23.09 -18.49
CA GLU A 83 1.89 -22.96 -17.34
C GLU A 83 3.19 -22.23 -17.73
N GLU A 84 3.69 -22.55 -18.93
CA GLU A 84 4.95 -22.06 -19.52
C GLU A 84 4.76 -20.88 -20.50
N ALA A 85 3.57 -20.27 -20.53
CA ALA A 85 3.35 -19.13 -21.41
C ALA A 85 4.11 -17.89 -20.94
N GLU A 86 4.52 -17.08 -21.92
CA GLU A 86 5.18 -15.81 -21.68
C GLU A 86 4.28 -14.89 -20.83
N PRO A 87 4.81 -14.26 -19.75
CA PRO A 87 4.09 -13.23 -19.02
C PRO A 87 3.69 -12.06 -19.93
N CYS A 88 2.46 -11.58 -19.75
CA CYS A 88 1.96 -10.41 -20.47
C CYS A 88 1.84 -9.17 -19.56
N PHE A 89 2.77 -9.05 -18.60
CA PHE A 89 2.83 -7.94 -17.64
C PHE A 89 4.27 -7.61 -17.23
N GLY A 90 4.48 -6.38 -16.79
CA GLY A 90 5.76 -5.88 -16.30
C GLY A 90 5.59 -4.78 -15.25
N TYR A 91 6.63 -4.55 -14.46
CA TYR A 91 6.62 -3.47 -13.47
C TYR A 91 7.03 -2.15 -14.12
N TYR A 92 6.29 -1.08 -13.82
CA TYR A 92 6.47 0.20 -14.51
C TYR A 92 6.62 1.35 -13.53
N TYR A 93 7.82 1.93 -13.47
CA TYR A 93 8.18 3.04 -12.60
C TYR A 93 8.88 4.20 -13.32
N GLU A 94 8.94 4.15 -14.66
CA GLU A 94 9.55 5.21 -15.48
C GLU A 94 8.82 6.56 -15.34
N LYS A 95 7.49 6.53 -15.26
CA LYS A 95 6.66 7.71 -14.96
C LYS A 95 5.40 7.29 -14.20
N ASP A 96 4.79 8.24 -13.51
CA ASP A 96 3.46 8.03 -12.94
C ASP A 96 2.41 8.07 -14.06
N LEU A 97 1.54 7.07 -14.11
CA LEU A 97 0.48 6.96 -15.12
C LEU A 97 -0.87 7.45 -14.58
N VAL A 98 -0.97 7.70 -13.27
CA VAL A 98 -2.22 8.09 -12.62
C VAL A 98 -2.22 9.59 -12.34
N ASP A 99 -3.22 10.27 -12.89
CA ASP A 99 -3.45 11.70 -12.65
C ASP A 99 -4.43 11.90 -11.48
N GLY A 100 -4.23 12.99 -10.72
CA GLY A 100 -5.18 13.39 -9.66
C GLY A 100 -5.10 12.57 -8.36
N ARG A 101 -3.98 11.86 -8.13
CA ARG A 101 -3.75 11.03 -6.93
C ARG A 101 -3.88 11.87 -5.65
N PRO A 102 -4.73 11.50 -4.68
CA PRO A 102 -4.79 12.17 -3.39
C PRO A 102 -3.49 11.93 -2.59
N ALA A 103 -2.88 13.00 -2.09
CA ALA A 103 -1.64 12.91 -1.33
C ALA A 103 -1.80 12.02 -0.08
N GLY A 104 -0.82 11.14 0.17
CA GLY A 104 -0.82 10.29 1.37
C GLY A 104 -1.90 9.20 1.40
N THR A 105 -2.65 9.01 0.32
CA THR A 105 -3.74 8.03 0.26
C THR A 105 -3.25 6.80 -0.52
N PRO A 106 -3.27 5.59 0.07
CA PRO A 106 -3.04 4.38 -0.71
C PRO A 106 -4.17 4.23 -1.72
N ILE A 107 -3.85 3.79 -2.94
CA ILE A 107 -4.86 3.56 -3.97
C ILE A 107 -4.77 2.14 -4.53
N HIS A 108 -5.93 1.52 -4.76
CA HIS A 108 -6.04 0.41 -5.70
C HIS A 108 -6.63 0.97 -6.98
N CYS A 109 -5.92 0.83 -8.09
CA CYS A 109 -6.36 1.33 -9.39
C CYS A 109 -6.22 0.21 -10.43
N VAL A 110 -7.27 -0.01 -11.21
CA VAL A 110 -7.28 -0.92 -12.35
C VAL A 110 -7.74 -0.10 -13.54
N HIS A 111 -7.00 -0.15 -14.64
CA HIS A 111 -7.37 0.52 -15.87
C HIS A 111 -7.18 -0.42 -17.05
N VAL A 112 -8.09 -0.33 -18.02
CA VAL A 112 -8.00 -1.04 -19.30
C VAL A 112 -8.42 -0.09 -20.42
N ASN A 113 -7.65 -0.11 -21.51
CA ASN A 113 -8.02 0.57 -22.74
C ASN A 113 -7.76 -0.32 -23.96
N GLY A 114 -8.58 -0.13 -24.98
CA GLY A 114 -8.38 -0.71 -26.30
C GLY A 114 -8.22 0.40 -27.31
N ASP A 115 -7.24 0.24 -28.18
CA ASP A 115 -6.90 1.22 -29.21
C ASP A 115 -6.77 0.51 -30.57
N PRO A 116 -7.69 0.79 -31.52
CA PRO A 116 -7.65 0.18 -32.84
C PRO A 116 -6.45 0.65 -33.69
N ASP A 117 -5.90 1.84 -33.44
CA ASP A 117 -4.80 2.37 -34.25
C ASP A 117 -3.50 1.59 -33.97
N SER A 118 -3.26 1.24 -32.70
CA SER A 118 -2.15 0.38 -32.30
C SER A 118 -2.47 -1.11 -32.29
N ASN A 119 -3.75 -1.49 -32.45
CA ASN A 119 -4.27 -2.85 -32.28
C ASN A 119 -4.01 -3.45 -30.89
N LEU A 120 -3.89 -2.62 -29.86
CA LEU A 120 -3.58 -3.05 -28.50
C LEU A 120 -4.81 -3.03 -27.59
N ILE A 121 -4.92 -4.03 -26.71
CA ILE A 121 -5.61 -3.88 -25.43
C ILE A 121 -4.54 -3.84 -24.36
N ARG A 122 -4.51 -2.76 -23.58
CA ARG A 122 -3.55 -2.57 -22.49
C ARG A 122 -4.27 -2.64 -21.15
N GLY A 123 -3.51 -3.04 -20.14
CA GLY A 123 -3.95 -3.01 -18.75
C GLY A 123 -2.96 -2.26 -17.89
N TYR A 124 -3.46 -1.60 -16.87
CA TYR A 124 -2.67 -1.04 -15.79
C TYR A 124 -3.29 -1.44 -14.45
N LEU A 125 -2.43 -1.78 -13.50
CA LEU A 125 -2.80 -2.13 -12.15
C LEU A 125 -1.86 -1.45 -11.18
N GLU A 126 -2.46 -0.80 -10.18
CA GLU A 126 -1.74 -0.25 -9.05
C GLU A 126 -2.31 -0.80 -7.74
N TYR A 127 -1.45 -1.36 -6.88
CA TYR A 127 -1.81 -1.69 -5.50
C TYR A 127 -1.11 -0.79 -4.50
N PHE A 128 -1.89 -0.35 -3.51
CA PHE A 128 -1.51 0.54 -2.42
C PHE A 128 -0.79 1.82 -2.85
N GLY A 129 -0.95 2.27 -4.09
CA GLY A 129 -0.24 3.42 -4.66
C GLY A 129 1.27 3.19 -4.87
N VAL A 130 1.72 1.94 -4.78
CA VAL A 130 3.14 1.56 -4.84
C VAL A 130 3.39 0.57 -5.95
N MET A 131 2.63 -0.53 -6.00
CA MET A 131 2.91 -1.60 -6.94
C MET A 131 2.32 -1.30 -8.29
N ARG A 132 3.13 -0.84 -9.23
CA ARG A 132 2.70 -0.39 -10.56
C ARG A 132 3.02 -1.44 -11.61
N VAL A 133 1.99 -1.91 -12.30
CA VAL A 133 2.06 -2.99 -13.29
C VAL A 133 1.37 -2.54 -14.58
N VAL A 134 2.05 -2.72 -15.71
CA VAL A 134 1.47 -2.54 -17.05
C VAL A 134 1.34 -3.90 -17.73
N MET A 135 0.37 -4.02 -18.63
CA MET A 135 0.01 -5.28 -19.26
C MET A 135 -0.32 -5.08 -20.74
N CYS A 136 0.06 -6.06 -21.57
CA CYS A 136 -0.45 -6.18 -22.94
C CYS A 136 -1.43 -7.36 -22.99
N LEU A 137 -2.72 -7.08 -22.94
CA LEU A 137 -3.76 -8.12 -22.93
C LEU A 137 -4.04 -8.66 -24.34
N SER A 138 -3.88 -7.82 -25.37
CA SER A 138 -3.96 -8.17 -26.79
C SER A 138 -3.04 -7.29 -27.61
N SER A 139 -2.48 -7.83 -28.69
CA SER A 139 -1.82 -7.08 -29.76
C SER A 139 -2.44 -7.33 -31.14
N LYS A 140 -3.71 -7.75 -31.18
CA LYS A 140 -4.49 -8.02 -32.40
C LYS A 140 -5.89 -7.42 -32.31
N TYR A 141 -6.06 -6.40 -31.48
CA TYR A 141 -7.35 -5.77 -31.25
C TYR A 141 -7.83 -5.04 -32.51
N SER A 142 -9.11 -5.21 -32.84
CA SER A 142 -9.73 -4.60 -34.02
C SER A 142 -11.13 -4.06 -33.74
N GLY A 143 -11.49 -3.92 -32.46
CA GLY A 143 -12.75 -3.32 -32.03
C GLY A 143 -12.66 -1.80 -31.88
N ASP A 144 -13.74 -1.19 -31.38
CA ASP A 144 -13.80 0.25 -31.14
C ASP A 144 -12.89 0.69 -29.99
N ALA A 145 -12.40 1.92 -30.03
CA ALA A 145 -11.63 2.48 -28.92
C ALA A 145 -12.47 2.49 -27.62
N PHE A 146 -11.87 2.06 -26.51
CA PHE A 146 -12.48 2.12 -25.18
C PHE A 146 -11.45 2.46 -24.12
N SER A 147 -11.92 3.00 -22.99
CA SER A 147 -11.10 3.33 -21.84
C SER A 147 -11.95 3.23 -20.58
N THR A 148 -11.49 2.51 -19.57
CA THR A 148 -12.24 2.29 -18.33
C THR A 148 -11.27 2.15 -17.16
N THR A 149 -11.56 2.90 -16.10
CA THR A 149 -10.81 2.90 -14.84
C THR A 149 -11.75 2.50 -13.70
N TYR A 150 -11.23 1.72 -12.76
CA TYR A 150 -11.82 1.51 -11.45
C TYR A 150 -10.76 1.77 -10.39
N SER A 151 -11.05 2.67 -9.44
CA SER A 151 -10.13 2.99 -8.37
C SER A 151 -10.82 3.16 -7.03
N ILE A 152 -10.15 2.73 -5.96
CA ILE A 152 -10.61 2.87 -4.57
C ILE A 152 -9.48 3.28 -3.63
N ASP A 153 -9.84 3.93 -2.53
CA ASP A 153 -9.03 3.94 -1.31
C ASP A 153 -9.32 2.64 -0.55
N PRO A 154 -8.36 1.69 -0.46
CA PRO A 154 -8.58 0.41 0.20
C PRO A 154 -8.73 0.53 1.73
N THR A 155 -8.41 1.67 2.34
CA THR A 155 -8.55 1.88 3.79
C THR A 155 -9.96 2.26 4.21
N THR A 156 -10.72 2.87 3.30
CA THR A 156 -12.11 3.29 3.52
C THR A 156 -13.12 2.52 2.67
N GLY A 157 -12.67 1.91 1.57
CA GLY A 157 -13.53 1.30 0.56
C GLY A 157 -14.21 2.33 -0.35
N THR A 158 -13.79 3.59 -0.29
CA THR A 158 -14.38 4.68 -1.10
C THR A 158 -13.84 4.63 -2.52
N GLU A 159 -14.71 4.69 -3.52
CA GLU A 159 -14.32 4.86 -4.92
C GLU A 159 -13.67 6.23 -5.16
N LEU A 160 -12.63 6.25 -5.98
CA LEU A 160 -11.89 7.44 -6.38
C LEU A 160 -12.08 7.64 -7.88
N ASP A 161 -12.31 8.89 -8.28
CA ASP A 161 -12.34 9.28 -9.69
C ASP A 161 -10.94 9.67 -10.14
N LEU A 162 -10.20 8.70 -10.70
CA LEU A 162 -8.82 8.87 -11.17
C LEU A 162 -8.74 8.66 -12.68
N SER A 163 -7.91 9.47 -13.33
CA SER A 163 -7.57 9.30 -14.73
C SER A 163 -6.25 8.54 -14.86
N VAL A 164 -6.16 7.66 -15.85
CA VAL A 164 -4.93 6.92 -16.16
C VAL A 164 -4.53 7.19 -17.61
N ASN A 165 -3.33 7.70 -17.81
CA ASN A 165 -2.77 7.94 -19.13
C ASN A 165 -1.94 6.72 -19.58
N LEU A 166 -2.63 5.71 -20.12
CA LEU A 166 -2.02 4.47 -20.60
C LEU A 166 -1.81 4.48 -22.13
N ASP A 167 -1.08 5.46 -22.63
CA ASP A 167 -0.61 5.52 -24.03
C ASP A 167 0.83 5.00 -24.15
N LEU A 168 1.01 3.71 -23.86
CA LEU A 168 2.29 3.02 -23.98
C LEU A 168 2.34 2.23 -25.28
N THR A 169 3.48 2.21 -25.96
CA THR A 169 3.67 1.34 -27.13
C THR A 169 3.86 -0.11 -26.70
N LEU A 170 3.73 -1.05 -27.64
CA LEU A 170 4.07 -2.45 -27.37
C LEU A 170 5.54 -2.61 -26.93
N ALA A 171 6.44 -1.78 -27.45
CA ALA A 171 7.84 -1.78 -27.05
C ALA A 171 8.00 -1.34 -25.58
N ASP A 172 7.36 -0.23 -25.18
CA ASP A 172 7.40 0.25 -23.80
C ASP A 172 6.90 -0.80 -22.79
N ILE A 173 5.82 -1.50 -23.13
CA ILE A 173 5.26 -2.56 -22.29
C ILE A 173 6.22 -3.76 -22.22
N ARG A 174 6.84 -4.16 -23.32
CA ARG A 174 7.81 -5.26 -23.35
C ARG A 174 9.07 -4.95 -22.55
N GLU A 175 9.60 -3.74 -22.66
CA GLU A 175 10.71 -3.28 -21.83
C GLU A 175 10.39 -3.38 -20.33
N ALA A 176 9.13 -3.23 -19.94
CA ALA A 176 8.71 -3.42 -18.54
C ALA A 176 8.75 -4.89 -18.10
N TYR A 177 8.64 -5.86 -19.01
CA TYR A 177 8.71 -7.30 -18.70
C TYR A 177 10.13 -7.67 -18.27
N ASP A 178 11.12 -7.06 -18.92
CA ASP A 178 12.55 -7.24 -18.68
C ASP A 178 13.11 -6.30 -17.59
N TYR A 179 12.23 -5.65 -16.82
CA TYR A 179 12.57 -4.70 -15.75
C TYR A 179 13.34 -3.46 -16.21
N GLU A 180 13.37 -3.15 -17.50
CA GLU A 180 14.03 -1.94 -18.00
C GLU A 180 13.28 -0.66 -17.59
N LYS A 181 11.99 -0.79 -17.27
CA LYS A 181 11.15 0.31 -16.73
C LYS A 181 11.12 0.37 -15.20
N TRP A 182 11.99 -0.40 -14.53
CA TRP A 182 12.14 -0.35 -13.07
C TRP A 182 13.15 0.71 -12.65
N ASP A 183 12.75 1.57 -11.70
CA ASP A 183 13.65 2.53 -11.07
C ASP A 183 13.53 2.49 -9.55
N SER A 184 14.64 2.18 -8.88
CA SER A 184 14.66 2.02 -7.41
C SER A 184 14.32 3.30 -6.65
N ASN A 185 14.67 4.48 -7.18
CA ASN A 185 14.35 5.76 -6.56
C ASN A 185 12.86 6.08 -6.73
N ALA A 186 12.29 5.81 -7.90
CA ALA A 186 10.86 5.97 -8.15
C ALA A 186 10.03 5.03 -7.28
N VAL A 187 10.47 3.80 -7.06
CA VAL A 187 9.85 2.87 -6.11
C VAL A 187 9.90 3.41 -4.68
N GLN A 188 11.06 3.92 -4.24
CA GLN A 188 11.20 4.54 -2.92
C GLN A 188 10.31 5.78 -2.77
N GLN A 189 10.20 6.61 -3.81
CA GLN A 189 9.32 7.78 -3.81
C GLN A 189 7.84 7.37 -3.73
N ALA A 190 7.42 6.36 -4.50
CA ALA A 190 6.07 5.82 -4.44
C ALA A 190 5.73 5.31 -3.03
N LEU A 191 6.63 4.52 -2.43
CA LEU A 191 6.51 4.05 -1.04
C LEU A 191 6.42 5.21 -0.04
N GLY A 192 7.34 6.17 -0.14
CA GLY A 192 7.38 7.34 0.75
C GLY A 192 6.11 8.19 0.66
N SER A 193 5.53 8.32 -0.54
CA SER A 193 4.30 9.09 -0.79
C SER A 193 3.07 8.53 -0.08
N VAL A 194 3.09 7.24 0.28
CA VAL A 194 1.97 6.54 0.93
C VAL A 194 2.28 6.24 2.39
N ILE A 195 3.41 5.59 2.66
CA ILE A 195 3.77 5.10 4.00
C ILE A 195 4.02 6.27 4.96
N GLY A 196 4.74 7.31 4.53
CA GLY A 196 5.09 8.45 5.39
C GLY A 196 3.84 9.13 5.97
N PRO A 197 2.93 9.64 5.13
CA PRO A 197 1.69 10.26 5.58
C PRO A 197 0.80 9.30 6.40
N THR A 198 0.76 8.01 6.03
CA THR A 198 0.00 7.00 6.77
C THR A 198 0.55 6.82 8.20
N LEU A 199 1.86 6.75 8.36
CA LEU A 199 2.51 6.65 9.66
C LEU A 199 2.27 7.90 10.51
N GLU A 200 2.38 9.10 9.93
CA GLU A 200 2.08 10.35 10.62
C GLU A 200 0.62 10.39 11.13
N MET A 201 -0.32 9.98 10.28
CA MET A 201 -1.72 9.88 10.67
C MET A 201 -1.93 8.86 11.80
N GLN A 202 -1.30 7.69 11.72
CA GLN A 202 -1.38 6.66 12.77
C GLN A 202 -0.78 7.16 14.09
N HIS A 203 0.36 7.85 14.05
CA HIS A 203 0.97 8.45 15.24
C HIS A 203 0.06 9.48 15.90
N LYS A 204 -0.59 10.34 15.09
CA LYS A 204 -1.54 11.32 15.61
C LYS A 204 -2.75 10.64 16.27
N LYS A 205 -3.36 9.65 15.61
CA LYS A 205 -4.50 8.90 16.14
C LYS A 205 -4.13 8.17 17.44
N GLU A 206 -2.95 7.56 17.51
CA GLU A 206 -2.51 6.86 18.71
C GLU A 206 -2.27 7.83 19.87
N ARG A 207 -1.65 8.98 19.62
CA ARG A 207 -1.50 10.03 20.63
C ARG A 207 -2.86 10.48 21.19
N GLU A 208 -3.82 10.76 20.33
CA GLU A 208 -5.17 11.16 20.73
C GLU A 208 -5.87 10.07 21.55
N ARG A 209 -5.78 8.82 21.10
CA ARG A 209 -6.33 7.66 21.81
C ARG A 209 -5.75 7.51 23.21
N VAL A 210 -4.43 7.60 23.35
CA VAL A 210 -3.72 7.43 24.63
C VAL A 210 -4.06 8.55 25.61
N ILE A 211 -4.14 9.80 25.13
CA ILE A 211 -4.54 10.94 25.96
C ILE A 211 -5.98 10.78 26.44
N ASP A 212 -6.91 10.46 25.54
CA ASP A 212 -8.33 10.27 25.88
C ASP A 212 -8.52 9.12 26.88
N GLU A 213 -7.83 7.99 26.67
CA GLU A 213 -7.84 6.87 27.62
C GLU A 213 -7.28 7.26 28.99
N ALA A 214 -6.15 7.95 29.03
CA ALA A 214 -5.50 8.37 30.27
C ALA A 214 -6.36 9.35 31.07
N VAL A 215 -6.98 10.32 30.40
CA VAL A 215 -7.88 11.30 31.04
C VAL A 215 -9.13 10.62 31.60
N ARG A 216 -9.79 9.76 30.80
CA ARG A 216 -10.98 9.02 31.27
C ARG A 216 -10.65 8.12 32.46
N TYR A 217 -9.52 7.42 32.40
CA TYR A 217 -9.06 6.59 33.50
C TYR A 217 -8.77 7.43 34.75
N ALA A 218 -8.07 8.56 34.62
CA ALA A 218 -7.75 9.42 35.74
C ALA A 218 -8.99 9.99 36.43
N PHE A 219 -9.97 10.49 35.68
CA PHE A 219 -11.23 10.97 36.26
C PHE A 219 -12.05 9.86 36.91
N SER A 220 -12.11 8.67 36.29
CA SER A 220 -12.86 7.54 36.86
C SER A 220 -12.28 7.02 38.19
N ASN A 221 -11.01 7.33 38.49
CA ASN A 221 -10.30 6.80 39.64
C ASN A 221 -9.85 7.88 40.65
N CYS A 222 -9.89 9.18 40.31
CA CYS A 222 -9.46 10.24 41.22
C CYS A 222 -10.48 10.54 42.33
N GLY A 223 -11.72 10.07 42.19
CA GLY A 223 -12.79 10.25 43.18
C GLY A 223 -13.44 11.63 43.15
N ALA A 224 -13.36 12.35 42.03
CA ALA A 224 -14.11 13.60 41.79
C ALA A 224 -15.42 13.30 41.03
N GLU A 225 -16.52 13.95 41.41
CA GLU A 225 -17.78 13.87 40.68
C GLU A 225 -17.92 15.01 39.65
N GLU A 226 -18.73 14.77 38.62
CA GLU A 226 -18.94 15.77 37.56
C GLU A 226 -19.62 17.02 38.13
N GLY A 227 -19.01 18.19 37.89
CA GLY A 227 -19.51 19.48 38.37
C GLY A 227 -18.96 19.93 39.73
N GLU A 228 -18.17 19.10 40.41
CA GLU A 228 -17.52 19.47 41.67
C GLU A 228 -16.19 20.22 41.44
N ALA A 229 -15.82 21.06 42.41
CA ALA A 229 -14.49 21.65 42.45
C ALA A 229 -13.47 20.58 42.89
N ILE A 230 -12.43 20.39 42.08
CA ILE A 230 -11.37 19.41 42.35
C ILE A 230 -10.55 19.86 43.57
N THR A 231 -10.48 19.02 44.60
CA THR A 231 -9.61 19.23 45.76
C THR A 231 -8.14 18.93 45.42
N GLU A 232 -7.20 19.43 46.22
CA GLU A 232 -5.78 19.16 46.03
C GLU A 232 -5.46 17.65 46.07
N GLU A 233 -6.13 16.89 46.93
CA GLU A 233 -5.97 15.44 46.99
C GLU A 233 -6.45 14.73 45.71
N GLN A 234 -7.65 15.11 45.21
CA GLN A 234 -8.18 14.58 43.95
C GLN A 234 -7.30 14.97 42.76
N HIS A 235 -6.74 16.19 42.75
CA HIS A 235 -5.79 16.64 41.73
C HIS A 235 -4.52 15.78 41.73
N ASN A 236 -3.94 15.51 42.89
CA ASN A 236 -2.74 14.68 43.00
C ASN A 236 -3.00 13.23 42.55
N ARG A 237 -4.15 12.66 42.91
CA ARG A 237 -4.58 11.33 42.44
C ARG A 237 -4.79 11.31 40.93
N PHE A 238 -5.45 12.33 40.38
CA PHE A 238 -5.65 12.49 38.95
C PHE A 238 -4.31 12.47 38.20
N MET A 239 -3.34 13.28 38.63
CA MET A 239 -2.01 13.32 37.99
C MET A 239 -1.29 11.97 38.05
N GLY A 240 -1.41 11.24 39.17
CA GLY A 240 -0.85 9.89 39.30
C GLY A 240 -1.44 8.90 38.30
N PHE A 241 -2.77 8.81 38.22
CA PHE A 241 -3.47 7.91 37.29
C PHE A 241 -3.29 8.32 35.82
N LEU A 242 -3.21 9.62 35.55
CA LEU A 242 -2.93 10.13 34.22
C LEU A 242 -1.54 9.66 33.77
N TRP A 243 -0.52 9.84 34.62
CA TRP A 243 0.84 9.41 34.31
C TRP A 243 0.96 7.89 34.13
N GLU A 244 0.28 7.10 34.97
CA GLU A 244 0.25 5.63 34.86
C GLU A 244 -0.13 5.15 33.45
N LYS A 245 -1.06 5.86 32.79
CA LYS A 245 -1.52 5.53 31.43
C LYS A 245 -0.69 6.16 30.32
N LEU A 246 -0.13 7.35 30.54
CA LEU A 246 0.69 8.04 29.55
C LEU A 246 2.12 7.50 29.47
N GLU A 247 2.69 7.07 30.59
CA GLU A 247 4.11 6.70 30.72
C GLU A 247 4.59 5.71 29.65
N PRO A 248 3.90 4.59 29.37
CA PRO A 248 4.38 3.63 28.38
C PRO A 248 4.52 4.23 26.98
N TRP A 249 3.61 5.14 26.60
CA TRP A 249 3.66 5.84 25.31
C TRP A 249 4.77 6.90 25.29
N VAL A 250 4.92 7.69 26.36
CA VAL A 250 5.98 8.70 26.45
C VAL A 250 7.35 8.05 26.35
N LEU A 251 7.56 6.95 27.08
CA LEU A 251 8.82 6.19 27.04
C LEU A 251 9.10 5.65 25.63
N SER A 252 8.09 5.18 24.90
CA SER A 252 8.29 4.72 23.53
C SER A 252 8.74 5.85 22.59
N GLN A 253 8.24 7.08 22.78
CA GLN A 253 8.66 8.24 21.98
C GLN A 253 10.10 8.67 22.29
N VAL A 254 10.52 8.64 23.56
CA VAL A 254 11.88 9.06 23.96
C VAL A 254 12.94 8.06 23.46
N ILE A 255 12.64 6.76 23.51
CA ILE A 255 13.53 5.71 23.02
C ILE A 255 13.67 5.80 21.49
N SER A 256 12.62 6.19 20.76
CA SER A 256 12.70 6.35 19.31
C SER A 256 13.59 7.52 18.87
N THR A 257 13.55 8.65 19.58
CA THR A 257 14.34 9.85 19.19
C THR A 257 15.84 9.61 19.36
N ARG A 258 16.26 8.87 20.40
CA ARG A 258 17.69 8.61 20.69
C ARG A 258 18.39 7.64 19.73
N LYS A 259 17.65 6.93 18.87
CA LYS A 259 18.22 5.98 17.89
C LYS A 259 18.37 6.59 16.49
N HIS A 260 17.86 7.81 16.26
CA HIS A 260 18.00 8.56 15.01
C HIS A 260 19.08 9.65 15.07
N ASP A 261 19.75 9.80 16.22
CA ASP A 261 20.99 10.59 16.43
C ASP A 261 22.23 9.67 16.38
#